data_AF-A0A3M1BP36-F1
#
_entry.id   AF-A0A3M1BP36-F1
#
_cell.length_a   1.000
_cell.length_b   1.000
_cell.length_c   1.000
_cell.angle_alpha   90.00
_cell.angle_beta   90.00
_cell.angle_gamma   90.00
#
_symmetry.space_group_name_H-M   'P 1'
#
loop_
_entity.id
_entity.type
_entity.pdbx_description
1 polymer ?
#
loop_
_entity_poly.entity_id
_entity_poly.type
_entity_poly.pdbx_seq_one_letter_code
_entity_poly.pdbx_strand_id
1 'polypeptide(L)'
;MNLSTLLCSLNEGDARDKSIIPGWLLFFIVLFLLPSVKLKAEGSKDFFGYPGYRMFLDTRDPQQLKVYANVGEYINVGASHVGIQGGFIAVYRPDGSLHSVFADTGAVSGKAIIFNSIQELNGPTGGGTLGGPGYDPGVVQVQTGEEGIWTVIFDYPSYSNAGFNNILNNDPWTRANNQPNSRRVVLAWDITVSQGGAGNDVGSTLLEGRVYSNEH
;
A
#
# COMPACT_ATOMS: atom_id res chain seq x y z
N MET A 1 33.56 6.71 -5.88
CA MET A 1 34.61 6.16 -6.76
C MET A 1 33.93 5.84 -8.08
N ASN A 2 34.28 6.53 -9.18
CA ASN A 2 33.54 6.44 -10.44
C ASN A 2 33.99 5.20 -11.23
N LEU A 3 33.08 4.58 -11.99
CA LEU A 3 33.29 3.34 -12.76
C LEU A 3 34.52 3.44 -13.68
N SER A 4 34.79 4.64 -14.20
CA SER A 4 35.95 4.97 -15.04
C SER A 4 37.30 4.80 -14.32
N THR A 5 37.37 5.03 -13.01
CA THR A 5 38.62 4.93 -12.24
C THR A 5 38.94 3.48 -11.87
N LEU A 6 37.92 2.64 -11.68
CA LEU A 6 38.08 1.20 -11.43
C LEU A 6 38.52 0.43 -12.69
N LEU A 7 38.04 0.85 -13.86
CA LEU A 7 38.41 0.28 -15.15
C LEU A 7 39.83 0.69 -15.59
N CYS A 8 40.32 1.86 -15.16
CA CYS A 8 41.64 2.35 -15.54
C CYS A 8 42.79 1.62 -14.82
N SER A 9 42.60 1.16 -13.57
CA SER A 9 43.64 0.45 -12.83
C SER A 9 43.80 -1.02 -13.23
N LEU A 10 42.91 -1.54 -14.10
CA LEU A 10 42.99 -2.92 -14.62
C LEU A 10 43.77 -3.02 -15.95
N ASN A 11 44.24 -1.90 -16.51
CA ASN A 11 44.74 -1.85 -17.88
C ASN A 11 46.24 -1.52 -18.02
N GLU A 12 46.99 -1.46 -16.92
CA GLU A 12 48.46 -1.30 -16.92
C GLU A 12 49.19 -2.62 -16.58
N GLY A 13 48.62 -3.75 -17.02
CA GLY A 13 49.22 -5.07 -16.95
C GLY A 13 49.62 -5.57 -18.34
N ASP A 14 50.85 -6.06 -18.44
CA ASP A 14 51.49 -6.72 -19.58
C ASP A 14 50.53 -7.54 -20.47
N ALA A 15 50.66 -7.39 -21.79
CA ALA A 15 49.76 -7.91 -22.82
C ALA A 15 49.84 -9.45 -23.04
N ARG A 16 50.04 -10.21 -21.96
CA ARG A 16 50.08 -11.69 -21.96
C ARG A 16 49.04 -12.36 -21.08
N ASP A 17 48.35 -11.64 -20.22
CA ASP A 17 47.24 -12.21 -19.45
C ASP A 17 45.91 -11.66 -19.96
N LYS A 18 45.29 -12.41 -20.87
CA LYS A 18 43.85 -12.26 -21.11
C LYS A 18 43.16 -12.76 -19.86
N SER A 19 42.93 -11.87 -18.89
CA SER A 19 42.05 -12.11 -17.74
C SER A 19 40.65 -12.42 -18.28
N ILE A 20 40.40 -13.70 -18.56
CA ILE A 20 39.08 -14.21 -18.88
C ILE A 20 38.34 -14.19 -17.55
N ILE A 21 37.50 -13.17 -17.35
CA ILE A 21 36.54 -13.15 -16.24
C ILE A 21 35.79 -14.48 -16.32
N PRO A 22 35.94 -15.36 -15.33
CA PRO A 22 35.33 -16.67 -15.42
C PRO A 22 33.81 -16.50 -15.35
N GLY A 23 33.06 -17.28 -16.14
CA GLY A 23 31.61 -17.07 -16.32
C GLY A 23 30.79 -17.04 -15.03
N TRP A 24 31.27 -17.69 -13.97
CA TRP A 24 30.66 -17.62 -12.64
C TRP A 24 30.77 -16.23 -12.00
N LEU A 25 31.89 -15.52 -12.20
CA LEU A 25 32.07 -14.16 -11.70
C LEU A 25 31.16 -13.19 -12.47
N LEU A 26 30.97 -13.41 -13.77
CA LEU A 26 30.01 -12.65 -14.58
C LEU A 26 28.57 -12.88 -14.09
N PHE A 27 28.22 -14.11 -13.72
CA PHE A 27 26.91 -14.45 -13.13
C PHE A 27 26.66 -13.74 -11.79
N PHE A 28 27.65 -13.70 -10.90
CA PHE A 28 27.54 -12.94 -9.65
C PHE A 28 27.43 -11.43 -9.87
N ILE A 29 28.19 -10.87 -10.81
CA ILE A 29 28.10 -9.45 -11.16
C ILE A 29 26.71 -9.10 -11.71
N VAL A 30 26.13 -9.95 -12.56
CA VAL A 30 24.76 -9.76 -13.09
C VAL A 30 23.71 -9.84 -11.98
N LEU A 31 23.84 -10.76 -11.03
CA LEU A 31 22.94 -10.89 -9.88
C LEU A 31 22.97 -9.66 -8.95
N PHE A 32 24.13 -9.02 -8.78
CA PHE A 32 24.29 -7.80 -7.99
C PHE A 32 23.87 -6.52 -8.74
N LEU A 33 23.71 -6.58 -10.06
CA LEU A 33 23.25 -5.46 -10.90
C LEU A 33 21.75 -5.51 -11.20
N LEU A 34 21.03 -6.53 -10.71
CA LEU A 34 19.57 -6.54 -10.81
C LEU A 34 19.02 -5.36 -9.99
N PRO A 35 18.29 -4.42 -10.61
CA PRO A 35 17.64 -3.36 -9.84
C PRO A 35 16.71 -4.02 -8.82
N SER A 36 16.75 -3.51 -7.58
CA SER A 36 15.77 -3.88 -6.57
C SER A 36 14.38 -3.52 -7.10
N VAL A 37 13.66 -4.54 -7.59
CA VAL A 37 12.30 -4.36 -8.09
C VAL A 37 11.46 -3.92 -6.90
N LYS A 38 11.04 -2.65 -6.91
CA LYS A 38 10.03 -2.18 -5.97
C LYS A 38 8.72 -2.85 -6.33
N LEU A 39 8.31 -3.82 -5.50
CA LEU A 39 7.00 -4.43 -5.62
C LEU A 39 5.95 -3.40 -5.18
N LYS A 40 5.05 -3.05 -6.09
CA LYS A 40 3.87 -2.25 -5.79
C LYS A 40 2.82 -3.19 -5.19
N ALA A 41 2.50 -2.96 -3.92
CA ALA A 41 1.46 -3.70 -3.22
C ALA A 41 1.02 -2.90 -2.01
N GLU A 42 0.22 -1.88 -2.26
CA GLU A 42 -0.38 -1.00 -1.26
C GLU A 42 -1.91 -0.96 -1.40
N GLY A 43 -2.44 -0.96 -2.63
CA GLY A 43 -3.89 -0.96 -2.83
C GLY A 43 -4.34 -0.52 -4.21
N SER A 44 -5.52 0.12 -4.27
CA SER A 44 -6.17 0.51 -5.53
C SER A 44 -5.34 1.47 -6.38
N LYS A 45 -4.50 2.30 -5.74
CA LYS A 45 -3.62 3.26 -6.42
C LYS A 45 -2.60 2.60 -7.35
N ASP A 46 -2.20 1.35 -7.07
CA ASP A 46 -1.25 0.60 -7.91
C ASP A 46 -1.85 0.22 -9.27
N PHE A 47 -3.18 0.22 -9.38
CA PHE A 47 -3.93 -0.06 -10.60
C PHE A 47 -4.35 1.21 -11.34
N PHE A 48 -3.99 2.40 -10.85
CA PHE A 48 -4.30 3.65 -11.57
C PHE A 48 -3.49 3.75 -12.87
N GLY A 49 -4.07 4.34 -13.93
CA GLY A 49 -3.36 4.54 -15.21
C GLY A 49 -3.57 3.42 -16.24
N TYR A 50 -4.02 2.25 -15.83
CA TYR A 50 -4.31 1.13 -16.74
C TYR A 50 -5.57 1.39 -17.58
N PRO A 51 -5.67 0.88 -18.82
CA PRO A 51 -6.83 1.08 -19.67
C PRO A 51 -8.07 0.37 -19.13
N GLY A 52 -9.26 0.91 -19.42
CA GLY A 52 -10.55 0.30 -19.06
C GLY A 52 -11.23 0.95 -17.86
N TYR A 53 -12.10 0.19 -17.20
CA TYR A 53 -12.84 0.61 -16.01
C TYR A 53 -12.03 0.36 -14.74
N ARG A 54 -12.35 1.12 -13.69
CA ARG A 54 -11.68 0.96 -12.39
C ARG A 54 -11.85 -0.44 -11.82
N MET A 55 -10.77 -0.95 -11.26
CA MET A 55 -10.86 -2.04 -10.28
C MET A 55 -11.51 -1.48 -9.00
N PHE A 56 -12.38 -2.27 -8.40
CA PHE A 56 -12.95 -2.02 -7.09
C PHE A 56 -12.86 -3.30 -6.28
N LEU A 57 -12.75 -3.16 -4.97
CA LEU A 57 -12.79 -4.30 -4.07
C LEU A 57 -14.25 -4.70 -3.85
N ASP A 58 -14.55 -5.96 -4.13
CA ASP A 58 -15.89 -6.55 -3.97
C ASP A 58 -15.95 -7.34 -2.66
N THR A 59 -16.73 -6.83 -1.73
CA THR A 59 -16.84 -7.34 -0.35
C THR A 59 -17.89 -8.45 -0.21
N ARG A 60 -18.50 -8.92 -1.31
CA ARG A 60 -19.44 -10.06 -1.29
C ARG A 60 -18.81 -11.31 -0.72
N ASP A 61 -17.59 -11.59 -1.16
CA ASP A 61 -16.79 -12.70 -0.70
C ASP A 61 -15.81 -12.14 0.33
N PRO A 62 -15.79 -12.65 1.58
CA PRO A 62 -14.92 -12.11 2.61
C PRO A 62 -13.45 -12.15 2.20
N GLN A 63 -12.90 -10.99 1.84
CA GLN A 63 -11.50 -10.86 1.44
C GLN A 63 -10.63 -10.46 2.62
N GLN A 64 -9.50 -11.15 2.76
CA GLN A 64 -8.49 -10.84 3.76
C GLN A 64 -7.23 -10.35 3.07
N LEU A 65 -6.89 -9.09 3.28
CA LEU A 65 -5.61 -8.54 2.86
C LEU A 65 -4.60 -8.77 3.98
N LYS A 66 -3.44 -9.32 3.63
CA LYS A 66 -2.38 -9.59 4.58
C LYS A 66 -1.28 -8.56 4.41
N VAL A 67 -0.73 -8.09 5.52
CA VAL A 67 0.34 -7.10 5.51
C VAL A 67 1.41 -7.52 6.50
N TYR A 68 2.67 -7.57 6.04
CA TYR A 68 3.79 -7.81 6.94
C TYR A 68 4.29 -6.48 7.53
N ALA A 69 4.46 -6.43 8.84
CA ALA A 69 5.03 -5.27 9.53
C ALA A 69 5.92 -5.69 10.72
N ASN A 70 7.02 -4.96 10.92
CA ASN A 70 7.97 -5.14 12.02
C ASN A 70 7.58 -4.32 13.25
N VAL A 71 8.15 -4.66 14.40
CA VAL A 71 8.02 -3.84 15.62
C VAL A 71 8.44 -2.40 15.36
N GLY A 72 7.63 -1.45 15.80
CA GLY A 72 7.86 -0.01 15.65
C GLY A 72 7.44 0.58 14.31
N GLU A 73 6.99 -0.25 13.37
CA GLU A 73 6.33 0.21 12.14
C GLU A 73 4.86 0.56 12.39
N TYR A 74 4.26 1.27 11.44
CA TYR A 74 2.88 1.70 11.48
C TYR A 74 2.14 1.18 10.25
N ILE A 75 0.99 0.54 10.45
CA ILE A 75 0.07 0.13 9.40
C ILE A 75 -0.94 1.26 9.22
N ASN A 76 -0.95 1.85 8.02
CA ASN A 76 -1.83 2.95 7.64
C ASN A 76 -2.90 2.40 6.71
N VAL A 77 -4.16 2.51 7.09
CA VAL A 77 -5.29 2.02 6.30
C VAL A 77 -6.19 3.16 5.87
N GLY A 78 -6.74 3.06 4.66
CA GLY A 78 -7.75 3.99 4.15
C GLY A 78 -8.68 3.32 3.15
N ALA A 79 -9.95 3.70 3.14
CA ALA A 79 -10.88 3.28 2.10
C ALA A 79 -11.98 4.31 1.84
N SER A 80 -12.54 4.28 0.64
CA SER A 80 -13.59 5.20 0.22
C SER A 80 -14.95 4.91 0.86
N HIS A 81 -15.19 3.69 1.34
CA HIS A 81 -16.51 3.29 1.85
C HIS A 81 -16.72 3.50 3.35
N VAL A 82 -15.68 3.75 4.14
CA VAL A 82 -15.74 3.86 5.60
C VAL A 82 -16.80 4.88 6.01
N GLY A 83 -17.80 4.48 6.81
CA GLY A 83 -18.92 5.32 7.24
C GLY A 83 -20.12 5.40 6.28
N ILE A 84 -19.99 5.00 5.02
CA ILE A 84 -21.13 4.89 4.09
C ILE A 84 -21.82 3.56 4.33
N GLN A 85 -23.13 3.57 4.62
CA GLN A 85 -23.92 2.36 4.87
C GLN A 85 -23.34 1.43 5.96
N GLY A 86 -22.61 2.01 6.92
CA GLY A 86 -21.92 1.28 7.99
C GLY A 86 -20.60 0.62 7.57
N GLY A 87 -20.08 0.91 6.38
CA GLY A 87 -18.79 0.39 5.90
C GLY A 87 -17.65 0.65 6.88
N PHE A 88 -16.75 -0.32 7.02
CA PHE A 88 -15.67 -0.28 8.00
C PHE A 88 -14.39 -0.95 7.50
N ILE A 89 -13.31 -0.70 8.24
CA ILE A 89 -12.04 -1.42 8.15
C ILE A 89 -11.78 -2.08 9.49
N ALA A 90 -11.51 -3.39 9.51
CA ALA A 90 -11.09 -4.11 10.69
C ALA A 90 -9.65 -4.59 10.54
N VAL A 91 -8.82 -4.37 11.57
CA VAL A 91 -7.41 -4.76 11.60
C VAL A 91 -7.20 -5.76 12.72
N TYR A 92 -6.64 -6.92 12.38
CA TYR A 92 -6.36 -8.02 13.30
C TYR A 92 -4.86 -8.25 13.42
N ARG A 93 -4.44 -8.53 14.66
CA ARG A 93 -3.07 -8.90 15.02
C ARG A 93 -2.66 -10.21 14.34
N PRO A 94 -1.36 -10.54 14.31
CA PRO A 94 -0.88 -11.81 13.81
C PRO A 94 -1.45 -13.04 14.53
N ASP A 95 -1.90 -12.89 15.79
CA ASP A 95 -2.56 -13.95 16.56
C ASP A 95 -4.05 -14.14 16.20
N GLY A 96 -4.61 -13.31 15.31
CA GLY A 96 -6.01 -13.33 14.90
C GLY A 96 -6.97 -12.54 15.79
N SER A 97 -6.49 -11.91 16.87
CA SER A 97 -7.31 -11.03 17.71
C SER A 97 -7.58 -9.69 17.02
N LEU A 98 -8.78 -9.15 17.22
CA LEU A 98 -9.14 -7.83 16.71
C LEU A 98 -8.32 -6.75 17.44
N HIS A 99 -7.66 -5.89 16.67
CA HIS A 99 -6.93 -4.73 17.21
C HIS A 99 -7.78 -3.46 17.13
N SER A 100 -8.22 -3.10 15.92
CA SER A 100 -8.90 -1.82 15.66
C SER A 100 -10.04 -1.99 14.66
N VAL A 101 -11.04 -1.12 14.77
CA VAL A 101 -12.09 -0.92 13.77
C VAL A 101 -12.19 0.57 13.43
N PHE A 102 -12.14 0.90 12.13
CA PHE A 102 -12.34 2.24 11.60
C PHE A 102 -13.67 2.28 10.86
N ALA A 103 -14.66 2.98 11.42
CA ALA A 103 -16.03 3.01 10.93
C ALA A 103 -16.65 4.41 10.89
N ASP A 104 -15.81 5.46 10.89
CA ASP A 104 -16.22 6.88 10.96
C ASP A 104 -17.14 7.21 12.15
N THR A 105 -16.78 6.72 13.34
CA THR A 105 -17.53 6.97 14.58
C THR A 105 -16.60 7.28 15.74
N GLY A 106 -17.11 8.02 16.73
CA GLY A 106 -16.38 8.29 17.97
C GLY A 106 -14.99 8.92 17.75
N ALA A 107 -13.98 8.39 18.44
CA ALA A 107 -12.61 8.91 18.42
C ALA A 107 -11.88 8.72 17.08
N VAL A 108 -12.40 7.89 16.17
CA VAL A 108 -11.85 7.64 14.84
C VAL A 108 -12.66 8.29 13.71
N SER A 109 -13.60 9.17 14.04
CA SER A 109 -14.36 9.91 13.02
C SER A 109 -13.43 10.76 12.14
N GLY A 110 -13.69 10.76 10.84
CA GLY A 110 -12.87 11.43 9.82
C GLY A 110 -11.58 10.70 9.44
N LYS A 111 -11.22 9.58 10.10
CA LYS A 111 -9.99 8.82 9.83
C LYS A 111 -10.24 7.62 8.92
N ALA A 112 -9.19 7.20 8.21
CA ALA A 112 -9.18 6.06 7.31
C ALA A 112 -10.13 6.22 6.09
N ILE A 113 -10.41 7.46 5.69
CA ILE A 113 -11.32 7.77 4.59
C ILE A 113 -10.53 8.33 3.41
N ILE A 114 -10.67 7.70 2.24
CA ILE A 114 -10.18 8.23 0.96
C ILE A 114 -11.32 8.97 0.27
N PHE A 115 -11.20 10.29 0.13
CA PHE A 115 -12.27 11.15 -0.39
C PHE A 115 -12.25 11.34 -1.90
N ASN A 116 -11.12 11.16 -2.57
CA ASN A 116 -11.00 11.42 -4.01
C ASN A 116 -9.75 10.76 -4.61
N SER A 117 -9.64 10.83 -5.94
CA SER A 117 -8.49 10.30 -6.69
C SER A 117 -7.15 10.96 -6.33
N ILE A 118 -7.16 12.22 -5.87
CA ILE A 118 -5.92 12.89 -5.44
C ILE A 118 -5.38 12.20 -4.19
N GLN A 119 -6.23 11.94 -3.19
CA GLN A 119 -5.83 11.25 -1.97
C GLN A 119 -5.41 9.81 -2.22
N GLU A 120 -6.14 9.10 -3.08
CA GLU A 120 -5.77 7.73 -3.47
C GLU A 120 -4.35 7.69 -4.05
N LEU A 121 -4.04 8.57 -5.00
CA LEU A 121 -2.73 8.62 -5.67
C LEU A 121 -1.59 9.02 -4.74
N ASN A 122 -1.87 9.86 -3.74
CA ASN A 122 -0.86 10.33 -2.79
C ASN A 122 -0.70 9.40 -1.58
N GLY A 123 -1.62 8.44 -1.36
CA GLY A 123 -1.59 7.55 -0.20
C GLY A 123 -1.79 8.30 1.12
N PRO A 124 -1.29 7.78 2.27
CA PRO A 124 -1.44 8.42 3.57
C PRO A 124 -0.51 9.63 3.74
N THR A 125 -0.10 10.33 2.69
CA THR A 125 0.90 11.41 2.78
C THR A 125 0.26 12.74 3.15
N GLY A 126 0.61 13.26 4.33
CA GLY A 126 0.12 14.54 4.86
C GLY A 126 1.22 15.55 5.20
N GLY A 127 2.49 15.11 5.22
CA GLY A 127 3.61 15.93 5.66
C GLY A 127 3.40 16.58 7.04
N GLY A 128 2.68 15.89 7.94
CA GLY A 128 2.21 16.34 9.26
C GLY A 128 1.28 17.55 9.25
N THR A 129 0.63 17.85 8.14
CA THR A 129 -0.41 18.87 8.05
C THR A 129 -1.76 18.22 7.77
N LEU A 130 -2.82 18.70 8.43
CA LEU A 130 -4.22 18.30 8.23
C LEU A 130 -4.78 18.63 6.81
N GLY A 131 -3.91 18.92 5.83
CA GLY A 131 -4.28 19.38 4.49
C GLY A 131 -3.27 19.03 3.39
N GLY A 132 -2.37 18.05 3.62
CA GLY A 132 -1.59 17.46 2.53
C GLY A 132 -2.47 16.77 1.48
N PRO A 133 -1.94 16.43 0.29
CA PRO A 133 -2.75 15.89 -0.79
C PRO A 133 -3.23 14.44 -0.54
N GLY A 134 -2.67 13.73 0.43
CA GLY A 134 -3.10 12.40 0.87
C GLY A 134 -4.28 12.40 1.84
N TYR A 135 -4.64 11.20 2.32
CA TYR A 135 -5.71 11.01 3.30
C TYR A 135 -5.18 10.95 4.74
N ASP A 136 -6.05 11.21 5.74
CA ASP A 136 -5.74 10.96 7.16
C ASP A 136 -5.99 9.46 7.48
N PRO A 137 -4.94 8.66 7.71
CA PRO A 137 -5.06 7.22 7.83
C PRO A 137 -5.69 6.77 9.16
N GLY A 138 -6.28 5.59 9.14
CA GLY A 138 -6.39 4.78 10.34
C GLY A 138 -5.03 4.18 10.64
N VAL A 139 -4.50 4.38 11.84
CA VAL A 139 -3.12 4.01 12.20
C VAL A 139 -3.12 2.90 13.24
N VAL A 140 -2.32 1.87 13.00
CA VAL A 140 -1.97 0.84 13.98
C VAL A 140 -0.45 0.81 14.13
N GLN A 141 0.06 1.13 15.31
CA GLN A 141 1.49 0.99 15.60
C GLN A 141 1.77 -0.44 16.08
N VAL A 142 2.70 -1.12 15.42
CA VAL A 142 3.09 -2.49 15.76
C VAL A 142 3.96 -2.47 17.02
N GLN A 143 3.44 -3.04 18.11
CA GLN A 143 4.15 -3.09 19.39
C GLN A 143 5.10 -4.29 19.46
N THR A 144 5.95 -4.30 20.49
CA THR A 144 6.81 -5.45 20.78
C THR A 144 5.97 -6.71 20.98
N GLY A 145 6.32 -7.78 20.26
CA GLY A 145 5.59 -9.04 20.28
C GLY A 145 4.45 -9.15 19.26
N GLU A 146 4.18 -8.10 18.49
CA GLU A 146 3.15 -8.08 17.44
C GLU A 146 3.74 -8.05 16.01
N GLU A 147 5.04 -8.28 15.86
CA GLU A 147 5.67 -8.40 14.54
C GLU A 147 5.13 -9.63 13.78
N GLY A 148 4.91 -9.44 12.49
CA GLY A 148 4.52 -10.51 11.60
C GLY A 148 3.41 -10.09 10.63
N ILE A 149 2.54 -11.05 10.34
CA ILE A 149 1.50 -10.94 9.31
C ILE A 149 0.19 -10.48 9.95
N TRP A 150 -0.20 -9.24 9.69
CA TRP A 150 -1.47 -8.68 10.11
C TRP A 150 -2.55 -8.93 9.06
N THR A 151 -3.82 -8.90 9.49
CA THR A 151 -4.97 -9.03 8.59
C THR A 151 -5.78 -7.75 8.58
N VAL A 152 -6.08 -7.25 7.39
CA VAL A 152 -6.96 -6.11 7.16
C VAL A 152 -8.17 -6.57 6.36
N ILE A 153 -9.36 -6.21 6.84
CA ILE A 153 -10.64 -6.50 6.20
C ILE A 153 -11.35 -5.18 5.92
N PHE A 154 -11.77 -4.99 4.67
CA PHE A 154 -12.66 -3.92 4.26
C PHE A 154 -14.03 -4.53 4.02
N ASP A 155 -15.06 -4.10 4.74
CA ASP A 155 -16.37 -4.73 4.62
C ASP A 155 -17.52 -3.80 5.04
N TYR A 156 -18.75 -4.32 4.95
CA TYR A 156 -19.98 -3.74 5.42
C TYR A 156 -20.67 -4.68 6.43
N PRO A 157 -21.56 -4.18 7.31
CA PRO A 157 -22.22 -5.02 8.31
C PRO A 157 -23.20 -6.04 7.72
N SER A 158 -23.64 -5.82 6.49
CA SER A 158 -24.57 -6.69 5.77
C SER A 158 -24.40 -6.47 4.27
N TYR A 159 -24.49 -7.52 3.48
CA TYR A 159 -24.48 -7.39 2.02
C TYR A 159 -25.75 -6.72 1.46
N SER A 160 -25.59 -5.93 0.41
CA SER A 160 -26.70 -5.48 -0.44
C SER A 160 -26.25 -5.33 -1.89
N ASN A 161 -26.93 -6.00 -2.81
CA ASN A 161 -26.66 -5.84 -4.23
C ASN A 161 -27.42 -4.65 -4.81
N ALA A 162 -26.81 -3.48 -4.81
CA ALA A 162 -27.25 -2.38 -5.65
C ALA A 162 -26.33 -2.31 -6.88
N GLY A 163 -26.93 -2.19 -8.07
CA GLY A 163 -26.17 -1.85 -9.27
C GLY A 163 -25.46 -0.51 -9.09
N PHE A 164 -24.31 -0.34 -9.74
CA PHE A 164 -23.59 0.93 -9.74
C PHE A 164 -22.95 1.16 -11.10
N ASN A 165 -22.73 2.42 -11.43
CA ASN A 165 -22.02 2.81 -12.64
C ASN A 165 -20.53 2.87 -12.31
N ASN A 166 -19.76 1.94 -12.88
CA ASN A 166 -18.30 2.02 -12.80
C ASN A 166 -17.79 3.16 -13.70
N ILE A 167 -16.68 3.77 -13.31
CA ILE A 167 -16.04 4.87 -14.04
C ILE A 167 -14.76 4.38 -14.72
N LEU A 168 -14.26 5.15 -15.70
CA LEU A 168 -12.99 4.80 -16.33
C LEU A 168 -11.86 4.93 -15.32
N ASN A 169 -10.83 4.10 -15.49
CA ASN A 169 -9.75 4.00 -14.53
C ASN A 169 -9.01 5.31 -14.29
N ASN A 170 -8.92 6.13 -15.34
CA ASN A 170 -8.23 7.41 -15.35
C ASN A 170 -9.15 8.61 -15.06
N ASP A 171 -10.45 8.38 -14.86
CA ASP A 171 -11.38 9.46 -14.56
C ASP A 171 -11.14 9.97 -13.13
N PRO A 172 -11.11 11.31 -12.92
CA PRO A 172 -11.17 11.87 -11.57
C PRO A 172 -12.44 11.42 -10.85
N TRP A 173 -12.32 11.14 -9.56
CA TRP A 173 -13.47 10.70 -8.76
C TRP A 173 -13.50 11.40 -7.40
N THR A 174 -14.71 11.51 -6.84
CA THR A 174 -14.94 11.96 -5.48
C THR A 174 -15.87 10.97 -4.78
N ARG A 175 -15.65 10.77 -3.49
CA ARG A 175 -16.45 9.85 -2.67
C ARG A 175 -17.93 10.19 -2.74
N ALA A 176 -18.29 11.48 -2.69
CA ALA A 176 -19.68 11.92 -2.74
C ALA A 176 -20.41 11.54 -4.04
N ASN A 177 -19.71 11.56 -5.18
CA ASN A 177 -20.35 11.32 -6.48
C ASN A 177 -20.17 9.88 -6.99
N ASN A 178 -19.11 9.19 -6.57
CA ASN A 178 -18.66 7.96 -7.22
C ASN A 178 -18.66 6.74 -6.30
N GLN A 179 -18.47 6.90 -4.98
CA GLN A 179 -18.57 5.75 -4.07
C GLN A 179 -20.04 5.32 -4.00
N PRO A 180 -20.40 4.11 -4.47
CA PRO A 180 -21.79 3.71 -4.48
C PRO A 180 -22.33 3.55 -3.06
N ASN A 181 -23.62 3.84 -2.88
CA ASN A 181 -24.37 3.46 -1.69
C ASN A 181 -24.77 1.97 -1.72
N SER A 182 -23.85 1.10 -2.15
CA SER A 182 -24.02 -0.34 -2.16
C SER A 182 -23.14 -0.97 -1.08
N ARG A 183 -23.70 -1.88 -0.27
CA ARG A 183 -22.94 -2.65 0.71
C ARG A 183 -22.21 -3.82 0.04
N ARG A 184 -21.32 -3.48 -0.88
CA ARG A 184 -20.54 -4.39 -1.72
C ARG A 184 -19.25 -3.76 -2.22
N VAL A 185 -19.31 -2.50 -2.65
CA VAL A 185 -18.25 -1.89 -3.45
C VAL A 185 -17.35 -1.04 -2.58
N VAL A 186 -16.04 -1.20 -2.70
CA VAL A 186 -15.05 -0.25 -2.18
C VAL A 186 -14.26 0.28 -3.37
N LEU A 187 -14.51 1.54 -3.74
CA LEU A 187 -13.97 2.16 -4.96
C LEU A 187 -12.45 2.44 -4.88
N ALA A 188 -11.96 2.71 -3.68
CA ALA A 188 -10.54 2.88 -3.40
C ALA A 188 -10.20 2.33 -2.02
N TRP A 189 -9.05 1.66 -1.91
CA TRP A 189 -8.51 1.12 -0.67
C TRP A 189 -6.98 1.23 -0.69
N ASP A 190 -6.38 1.44 0.48
CA ASP A 190 -4.94 1.55 0.64
C ASP A 190 -4.52 0.96 1.99
N ILE A 191 -3.44 0.19 1.96
CA ILE A 191 -2.72 -0.31 3.13
C ILE A 191 -1.24 0.00 2.88
N THR A 192 -0.69 0.94 3.64
CA THR A 192 0.71 1.33 3.53
C THR A 192 1.40 1.16 4.87
N VAL A 193 2.60 0.56 4.87
CA VAL A 193 3.43 0.50 6.08
C VAL A 193 4.33 1.73 6.11
N SER A 194 4.55 2.31 7.30
CA SER A 194 5.49 3.41 7.48
C SER A 194 6.44 3.19 8.66
N GLN A 195 7.59 3.85 8.59
CA GLN A 195 8.60 3.92 9.66
C GLN A 195 8.80 5.37 10.11
N GLY A 196 9.19 5.54 11.38
CA GLY A 196 9.47 6.87 11.97
C GLY A 196 8.23 7.69 12.35
N GLY A 197 7.02 7.18 12.10
CA GLY A 197 5.74 7.81 12.42
C GLY A 197 4.60 7.25 11.57
N ALA A 198 3.38 7.72 11.80
CA ALA A 198 2.25 7.44 10.90
C ALA A 198 2.56 8.00 9.50
N GLY A 199 1.94 7.43 8.47
CA GLY A 199 2.22 7.80 7.07
C GLY A 199 1.99 9.28 6.79
N ASN A 200 1.10 9.93 7.54
CA ASN A 200 0.81 11.34 7.40
C ASN A 200 1.68 12.25 8.28
N ASP A 201 2.56 11.74 9.13
CA ASP A 201 3.45 12.54 9.98
C ASP A 201 4.63 13.14 9.21
N VAL A 202 5.18 14.26 9.69
CA VAL A 202 6.46 14.79 9.18
C VAL A 202 7.58 13.79 9.49
N GLY A 203 8.38 13.45 8.49
CA GLY A 203 9.56 12.61 8.66
C GLY A 203 9.27 11.11 8.65
N SER A 204 8.02 10.70 8.43
CA SER A 204 7.70 9.30 8.19
C SER A 204 8.24 8.86 6.83
N THR A 205 8.61 7.58 6.73
CA THR A 205 9.02 6.95 5.48
C THR A 205 8.02 5.86 5.14
N LEU A 206 7.43 5.94 3.95
CA LEU A 206 6.51 4.91 3.45
C LEU A 206 7.30 3.73 2.89
N LEU A 207 6.83 2.52 3.20
CA LEU A 207 7.38 1.25 2.78
C LEU A 207 6.38 0.55 1.85
N GLU A 208 6.75 0.43 0.58
CA GLU A 208 5.97 -0.25 -0.44
C GLU A 208 6.19 -1.78 -0.39
N GLY A 209 5.29 -2.53 -1.04
CA GLY A 209 5.48 -3.96 -1.29
C GLY A 209 5.25 -4.86 -0.08
N ARG A 210 4.48 -4.39 0.91
CA ARG A 210 4.21 -5.10 2.17
C ARG A 210 2.86 -5.83 2.18
N VAL A 211 1.95 -5.46 1.29
CA VAL A 211 0.61 -6.04 1.20
C VAL A 211 0.64 -7.24 0.25
N TYR A 212 -0.14 -8.25 0.57
CA TYR A 212 -0.40 -9.37 -0.32
C TYR A 212 -1.82 -9.85 -0.10
N SER A 213 -2.56 -10.03 -1.19
CA SER A 213 -3.85 -10.70 -1.19
C SER A 213 -3.58 -12.19 -1.35
N ASN A 214 -3.96 -12.97 -0.34
CA ASN A 214 -4.27 -14.37 -0.60
C ASN A 214 -5.78 -14.38 -0.86
N GLU A 215 -6.17 -14.38 -2.15
CA GLU A 215 -7.56 -14.63 -2.49
C GLU A 215 -7.94 -16.02 -1.95
N HIS A 216 -9.07 -16.09 -1.28
CA HIS A 216 -9.71 -17.35 -0.96
C HIS A 216 -10.55 -17.82 -2.14
#